data_AF-A0A2E0GB12-F1
#
_entry.id   AF-A0A2E0GB12-F1
#
_cell.length_a   1.000
_cell.length_b   1.000
_cell.length_c   1.000
_cell.angle_alpha   90.00
_cell.angle_beta   90.00
_cell.angle_gamma   90.00
#
_symmetry.space_group_name_H-M   'P 1'
#
loop_
_entity.id
_entity.type
_entity.pdbx_description
1 polymer ?
#
loop_
_entity_poly.entity_id
_entity_poly.type
_entity_poly.pdbx_seq_one_letter_code
_entity_poly.pdbx_strand_id
1 'polypeptide(L)' 'KGRILVRLSGTEPLIRVMGESQDKKYLNETLDYLMDLIERRFN' A
#
# COMPACT_ATOMS: atom_id res chain seq x y z
N LYS A 1 13.56 2.24 -6.18
CA LYS A 1 14.05 2.33 -4.77
C LYS A 1 13.17 3.31 -4.01
N GLY A 2 12.75 2.95 -2.80
CA GLY A 2 11.77 3.72 -2.02
C GLY A 2 11.45 2.99 -0.72
N ARG A 3 10.41 3.46 -0.02
CA ARG A 3 9.92 2.83 1.21
C ARG A 3 8.41 2.70 1.15
N ILE A 4 7.90 1.63 1.73
CA ILE A 4 6.47 1.39 1.94
C ILE A 4 6.22 1.29 3.44
N LEU A 5 5.15 1.94 3.90
CA LEU A 5 4.62 1.82 5.25
C LEU A 5 3.23 1.19 5.15
N VAL A 6 3.05 0.04 5.79
CA VAL A 6 1.75 -0.62 5.95
C VAL A 6 1.39 -0.60 7.42
N ARG A 7 0.20 -0.12 7.75
CA ARG A 7 -0.32 -0.16 9.13
C ARG A 7 -1.82 -0.38 9.15
N LEU A 8 -2.30 -1.01 10.21
CA LEU A 8 -3.73 -1.00 10.54
C LEU A 8 -4.12 0.40 11.03
N SER A 9 -5.34 0.83 10.70
CA SER A 9 -5.96 1.97 11.35
C SER A 9 -6.40 1.58 12.76
N GLY A 10 -6.16 2.45 13.74
CA GLY A 10 -6.53 2.20 15.14
C GLY A 10 -7.98 2.60 15.48
N THR A 11 -8.63 3.35 14.59
CA THR A 11 -9.97 3.93 14.81
C THR A 11 -11.00 3.47 13.79
N GLU A 12 -10.57 2.86 12.69
CA GLU A 12 -11.42 2.44 11.57
C GLU A 12 -10.99 1.05 11.11
N PRO A 13 -11.90 0.19 10.62
CA PRO A 13 -11.57 -1.16 10.15
C PRO A 13 -10.94 -1.13 8.75
N LEU A 14 -9.81 -0.43 8.61
CA LEU A 14 -9.10 -0.27 7.33
C LEU A 14 -7.58 -0.41 7.48
N ILE A 15 -6.94 -0.84 6.40
CA ILE A 15 -5.49 -0.94 6.27
C ILE A 15 -4.99 0.30 5.52
N ARG A 16 -3.97 0.97 6.03
CA ARG A 16 -3.32 2.12 5.38
C ARG A 16 -2.01 1.68 4.77
N VAL A 17 -1.86 1.91 3.46
CA VAL A 17 -0.62 1.69 2.72
C VAL A 17 -0.15 3.03 2.17
N MET A 18 1.09 3.36 2.48
CA MET A 18 1.74 4.60 2.04
C MET A 18 3.09 4.24 1.43
N GLY A 19 3.51 5.00 0.43
CA GLY A 19 4.81 4.78 -0.19
C GLY A 19 5.46 6.07 -0.65
N GLU A 20 6.78 6.06 -0.70
CA GLU A 20 7.60 7.15 -1.21
C GLU A 20 8.62 6.62 -2.23
N SER A 21 8.75 7.33 -3.35
CA SER A 21 9.81 7.10 -4.33
C SER A 21 10.02 8.34 -5.20
N GLN A 22 11.21 8.47 -5.78
CA GLN A 22 11.49 9.47 -6.81
C GLN A 22 10.84 9.12 -8.15
N ASP A 23 10.56 7.83 -8.39
CA ASP A 23 9.82 7.36 -9.56
C ASP A 23 8.34 7.17 -9.19
N LYS A 24 7.51 8.15 -9.57
CA LYS A 24 6.08 8.14 -9.28
C LYS A 24 5.33 7.02 -10.01
N LYS A 25 5.77 6.65 -11.22
CA LYS A 25 5.10 5.60 -12.00
C LYS A 25 5.34 4.25 -11.33
N TYR A 26 6.60 3.95 -11.02
CA TYR A 26 6.95 2.71 -10.30
C TYR A 26 6.30 2.64 -8.92
N LEU A 27 6.21 3.77 -8.20
CA LEU A 27 5.52 3.83 -6.92
C LEU A 27 4.04 3.46 -7.05
N ASN A 28 3.33 4.06 -8.01
CA ASN A 28 1.90 3.79 -8.21
C ASN A 28 1.67 2.33 -8.58
N GLU A 29 2.43 1.79 -9.53
CA GLU A 29 2.33 0.37 -9.92
C GLU A 29 2.59 -0.58 -8.72
N THR A 30 3.53 -0.22 -7.85
CA THR A 30 3.83 -1.00 -6.64
C THR A 30 2.69 -0.91 -5.62
N LEU A 31 2.09 0.27 -5.43
CA LEU A 31 0.96 0.47 -4.53
C LEU A 31 -0.28 -0.29 -5.01
N ASP A 32 -0.59 -0.22 -6.30
CA ASP A 32 -1.72 -0.94 -6.90
C ASP A 32 -1.57 -2.45 -6.71
N TYR A 33 -0.37 -2.99 -6.98
CA TYR A 33 -0.06 -4.41 -6.74
C TYR A 33 -0.25 -4.82 -5.28
N LEU A 34 0.20 -4.00 -4.33
CA LEU A 34 0.07 -4.28 -2.90
C LEU A 34 -1.40 -4.24 -2.45
N MET A 35 -2.20 -3.32 -2.99
CA MET A 35 -3.64 -3.25 -2.69
C MET A 35 -4.36 -4.48 -3.19
N ASP A 36 -4.13 -4.91 -4.43
CA ASP A 36 -4.69 -6.15 -4.99
C ASP A 36 -4.31 -7.39 -4.16
N LEU A 37 -3.08 -7.45 -3.65
CA LEU A 37 -2.61 -8.56 -2.82
C LEU A 37 -3.33 -8.60 -1.47
N ILE A 38 -3.48 -7.44 -0.82
CA ILE A 38 -4.13 -7.31 0.48
C ILE A 38 -5.62 -7.63 0.33
N GLU A 39 -6.31 -7.07 -0.67
CA GLU A 39 -7.72 -7.34 -0.91
C GLU A 39 -7.98 -8.84 -1.13
N ARG A 40 -7.18 -9.53 -1.96
CA ARG A 40 -7.31 -10.99 -2.18
C ARG A 40 -7.05 -11.84 -0.94
N ARG A 41 -6.34 -11.32 0.05
CA ARG A 41 -6.00 -12.06 1.28
C ARG A 41 -7.08 -11.93 2.36
N PHE A 42 -7.88 -10.86 2.31
CA PHE A 42 -8.85 -10.51 3.34
C PHE A 42 -10.30 -10.44 2.85
N ASN A 43 -10.55 -10.47 1.54
CA ASN A 43 -11.82 -10.88 0.93
C ASN A 43 -11.86 -12.39 0.73
#